data_AF-A0A7X3H124-F1
#
_entry.id   AF-A0A7X3H124-F1
#
_cell.length_a   1.000
_cell.length_b   1.000
_cell.length_c   1.000
_cell.angle_alpha   90.00
_cell.angle_beta   90.00
_cell.angle_gamma   90.00
#
_symmetry.space_group_name_H-M   'P 1'
#
loop_
_entity.id
_entity.type
_entity.pdbx_description
1 polymer ?
#
loop_
_entity_poly.entity_id
_entity_poly.type
_entity_poly.pdbx_seq_one_letter_code
_entity_poly.pdbx_strand_id
1 'polypeptide(L)'
;MPKAITDSQLNKMAKMIRDWPQEEAFNWDNICTASKSILGYAPTRQALSGKLILKNAYLAKKKQRKDAIAKAEGAPRPQSMPDAMKKIARLQQENDALRSELEKMAEVAQRFIYHASIAGLSQQKLMAPLPKVRRD
;
A
#
# COMPACT_ATOMS: atom_id res chain seq x y z
N MET A 1 -30.97 -4.05 -3.05
CA MET A 1 -29.73 -3.56 -3.69
C MET A 1 -28.54 -4.19 -3.01
N PRO A 2 -27.47 -4.61 -3.71
CA PRO A 2 -26.28 -5.13 -3.06
C PRO A 2 -25.73 -4.06 -2.10
N LYS A 3 -25.40 -4.47 -0.87
CA LYS A 3 -24.96 -3.56 0.18
C LYS A 3 -23.64 -2.91 -0.26
N ALA A 4 -23.61 -1.58 -0.29
CA ALA A 4 -22.41 -0.85 -0.69
C ALA A 4 -21.28 -1.13 0.33
N ILE A 5 -20.08 -1.43 -0.18
CA ILE A 5 -18.90 -1.61 0.66
C ILE A 5 -18.49 -0.22 1.18
N THR A 6 -18.49 -0.08 2.50
CA THR A 6 -18.13 1.17 3.19
C THR A 6 -16.62 1.44 3.14
N ASP A 7 -16.22 2.69 3.31
CA ASP A 7 -14.79 3.05 3.34
C ASP A 7 -14.04 2.37 4.49
N SER A 8 -14.69 2.18 5.64
CA SER A 8 -14.13 1.42 6.76
C SER A 8 -13.83 -0.03 6.37
N GLN A 9 -14.75 -0.69 5.66
CA GLN A 9 -14.52 -2.04 5.14
C GLN A 9 -13.41 -2.05 4.08
N LEU A 10 -13.38 -1.08 3.16
CA LEU A 10 -12.32 -0.96 2.17
C LEU A 10 -10.94 -0.80 2.83
N ASN A 11 -10.84 -0.01 3.90
CA ASN A 11 -9.59 0.18 4.64
C ASN A 11 -9.15 -1.11 5.35
N LYS A 12 -10.07 -1.83 6.01
CA LYS A 12 -9.78 -3.14 6.62
C LYS A 12 -9.30 -4.15 5.59
N MET A 13 -9.98 -4.22 4.44
CA MET A 13 -9.60 -5.09 3.34
C MET A 13 -8.25 -4.71 2.73
N ALA A 14 -7.98 -3.42 2.54
CA ALA A 14 -6.69 -2.95 2.04
C ALA A 14 -5.55 -3.33 2.99
N LYS A 15 -5.77 -3.24 4.31
CA LYS A 15 -4.83 -3.71 5.33
C LYS A 15 -4.61 -5.22 5.23
N MET A 16 -5.68 -6.01 5.17
CA MET A 16 -5.61 -7.47 4.97
C MET A 16 -4.79 -7.86 3.73
N ILE A 17 -4.97 -7.15 2.60
CA ILE A 17 -4.19 -7.41 1.37
C ILE A 17 -2.70 -7.08 1.58
N ARG A 18 -2.36 -5.99 2.27
CA ARG A 18 -0.97 -5.62 2.55
C ARG A 18 -0.29 -6.61 3.50
N ASP A 19 -1.05 -7.10 4.47
CA ASP A 19 -0.57 -8.01 5.52
C ASP A 19 -0.68 -9.49 5.10
N TRP A 20 -1.01 -9.77 3.83
CA TRP A 20 -1.26 -11.13 3.35
C TRP A 20 -0.10 -12.09 3.68
N PRO A 21 -0.37 -13.26 4.30
CA PRO A 21 0.65 -14.22 4.74
C PRO A 21 1.51 -14.73 3.59
N GLN A 22 2.83 -14.87 3.76
CA GLN A 22 3.73 -15.27 2.66
C GLN A 22 3.47 -16.71 2.17
N GLU A 23 3.15 -17.61 3.09
CA GLU A 23 2.84 -19.03 2.85
C GLU A 23 1.59 -19.22 1.98
N GLU A 24 0.67 -18.26 1.97
CA GLU A 24 -0.56 -18.36 1.21
C GLU A 24 -0.42 -17.81 -0.21
N ALA A 25 -1.10 -18.45 -1.15
CA ALA A 25 -1.15 -18.01 -2.53
C ALA A 25 -1.81 -16.63 -2.64
N PHE A 26 -1.09 -15.66 -3.21
CA PHE A 26 -1.56 -14.29 -3.37
C PHE A 26 -2.24 -14.10 -4.71
N ASN A 27 -3.55 -14.35 -4.75
CA ASN A 27 -4.40 -14.19 -5.92
C ASN A 27 -5.77 -13.59 -5.52
N TRP A 28 -6.54 -13.15 -6.52
CA TRP A 28 -7.83 -12.50 -6.28
C TRP A 28 -8.88 -13.44 -5.69
N ASP A 29 -8.85 -14.73 -6.01
CA ASP A 29 -9.85 -15.69 -5.52
C ASP A 29 -9.71 -15.91 -4.01
N ASN A 30 -8.47 -16.00 -3.53
CA ASN A 30 -8.17 -16.06 -2.11
C ASN A 30 -8.52 -14.76 -1.40
N ILE A 31 -8.24 -13.59 -2.01
CA ILE A 31 -8.62 -12.29 -1.44
C ILE A 31 -10.15 -12.17 -1.33
N CYS A 32 -10.91 -12.57 -2.35
CA CYS A 32 -12.37 -12.60 -2.31
C CYS A 32 -12.87 -13.52 -1.20
N THR A 33 -12.24 -14.67 -1.01
CA THR A 33 -12.59 -15.62 0.06
C THR A 33 -12.31 -15.04 1.45
N ALA A 34 -11.11 -14.48 1.68
CA ALA A 34 -10.76 -13.86 2.96
C ALA A 34 -11.62 -12.63 3.29
N SER A 35 -12.07 -11.90 2.26
CA SER A 35 -12.97 -10.75 2.42
C SER A 35 -14.32 -11.11 3.04
N LYS A 36 -14.72 -12.39 3.01
CA LYS A 36 -15.93 -12.89 3.72
C LYS A 36 -15.93 -12.52 5.20
N SER A 37 -14.77 -12.57 5.85
CA SER A 37 -14.63 -12.23 7.28
C SER A 37 -14.96 -10.76 7.59
N ILE A 38 -14.82 -9.86 6.61
CA ILE A 38 -15.04 -8.41 6.77
C ILE A 38 -16.42 -7.98 6.25
N LEU A 39 -16.87 -8.59 5.16
CA LEU A 39 -18.12 -8.22 4.48
C LEU A 39 -19.32 -9.08 4.88
N GLY A 40 -19.09 -10.27 5.44
CA GLY A 40 -20.11 -11.30 5.69
C GLY A 40 -20.49 -12.10 4.44
N TYR A 41 -19.90 -11.82 3.28
CA TYR A 41 -20.12 -12.51 2.00
C TYR A 41 -18.87 -12.47 1.13
N ALA A 42 -18.77 -13.36 0.12
CA ALA A 42 -17.67 -13.33 -0.85
C ALA A 42 -17.98 -12.33 -1.97
N PRO A 43 -17.25 -11.22 -2.10
CA PRO A 43 -17.36 -10.33 -3.24
C PRO A 43 -16.74 -10.98 -4.49
N THR A 44 -17.07 -10.45 -5.67
CA THR A 44 -16.40 -10.84 -6.91
C THR A 44 -15.10 -10.08 -7.09
N ARG A 45 -14.17 -10.64 -7.86
CA ARG A 45 -12.92 -9.97 -8.24
C ARG A 45 -13.17 -8.61 -8.88
N GLN A 46 -14.18 -8.49 -9.75
CA GLN A 46 -14.53 -7.23 -10.41
C GLN A 46 -14.95 -6.16 -9.40
N ALA A 47 -15.76 -6.54 -8.40
CA ALA A 47 -16.20 -5.64 -7.34
C ALA A 47 -15.03 -5.10 -6.49
N LEU A 48 -14.00 -5.92 -6.23
CA LEU A 48 -12.83 -5.48 -5.47
C LEU A 48 -11.81 -4.72 -6.31
N SER A 49 -11.48 -5.25 -7.49
CA SER A 49 -10.45 -4.67 -8.37
C SER A 49 -10.86 -3.32 -8.98
N GLY A 50 -12.16 -3.01 -9.05
CA GLY A 50 -12.66 -1.68 -9.40
C GLY A 50 -12.43 -0.62 -8.32
N LYS A 51 -12.17 -1.01 -7.07
CA LYS A 51 -11.89 -0.07 -5.97
C LYS A 51 -10.40 0.27 -5.95
N LEU A 52 -10.07 1.53 -6.24
CA LEU A 52 -8.69 1.99 -6.40
C LEU A 52 -7.81 1.66 -5.19
N ILE A 53 -8.32 1.82 -3.97
CA ILE A 53 -7.61 1.49 -2.73
C ILE A 53 -7.19 0.02 -2.65
N LEU A 54 -8.08 -0.90 -3.04
CA LEU A 54 -7.81 -2.33 -3.03
C LEU A 54 -6.90 -2.74 -4.18
N LYS A 55 -7.11 -2.16 -5.36
CA LYS A 55 -6.22 -2.34 -6.52
C LYS A 55 -4.79 -1.92 -6.20
N ASN A 56 -4.61 -0.77 -5.56
CA ASN A 56 -3.30 -0.28 -5.16
C ASN A 56 -2.65 -1.16 -4.10
N ALA A 57 -3.41 -1.58 -3.07
CA ALA A 57 -2.92 -2.53 -2.08
C ALA A 57 -2.46 -3.85 -2.73
N TYR A 58 -3.22 -4.36 -3.69
CA TYR A 58 -2.89 -5.59 -4.42
C TYR A 58 -1.60 -5.44 -5.23
N LEU A 59 -1.49 -4.37 -6.02
CA LEU A 59 -0.30 -4.11 -6.84
C LEU A 59 0.95 -3.91 -5.97
N ALA A 60 0.83 -3.19 -4.85
CA ALA A 60 1.91 -2.99 -3.92
C ALA A 60 2.41 -4.31 -3.32
N LYS A 61 1.49 -5.17 -2.83
CA LYS A 61 1.86 -6.48 -2.26
C LYS A 61 2.42 -7.43 -3.32
N LYS A 62 1.85 -7.43 -4.54
CA LYS A 62 2.37 -8.24 -5.66
C LYS A 62 3.81 -7.84 -6.01
N LYS A 63 4.08 -6.53 -6.09
CA LYS A 63 5.42 -6.01 -6.31
C LYS A 63 6.36 -6.39 -5.17
N GLN A 64 5.94 -6.21 -3.92
CA GLN A 64 6.72 -6.60 -2.74
C GLN A 64 7.14 -8.08 -2.79
N ARG A 65 6.23 -8.99 -3.14
CA ARG A 65 6.56 -10.42 -3.27
C ARG A 65 7.57 -10.69 -4.37
N LYS A 66 7.39 -10.08 -5.54
CA LYS A 66 8.33 -10.21 -6.66
C LYS A 66 9.72 -9.70 -6.27
N ASP A 67 9.79 -8.53 -5.63
CA ASP A 67 11.04 -7.92 -5.18
C ASP A 67 11.69 -8.73 -4.06
N ALA A 68 10.91 -9.36 -3.19
CA ALA A 68 11.41 -10.25 -2.14
C ALA A 68 12.06 -11.51 -2.71
N ILE A 69 11.44 -12.13 -3.73
CA ILE A 69 12.01 -13.28 -4.44
C ILE A 69 13.32 -12.87 -5.13
N ALA A 70 13.30 -11.78 -5.90
CA ALA A 70 14.50 -11.29 -6.60
C ALA A 70 15.65 -10.93 -5.63
N LYS A 71 15.32 -10.34 -4.48
CA LYS A 71 16.31 -10.07 -3.43
C LYS A 71 16.79 -11.35 -2.76
N ALA A 72 15.95 -12.35 -2.54
CA ALA A 72 16.37 -13.62 -1.93
C ALA A 72 17.30 -14.41 -2.85
N GLU A 73 17.05 -14.39 -4.17
CA GLU A 73 17.88 -15.04 -5.18
C GLU A 73 19.24 -14.35 -5.37
N GLY A 74 19.30 -13.02 -5.24
CA GLY A 74 20.52 -12.22 -5.45
C GLY A 74 21.25 -11.75 -4.19
N ALA A 75 20.70 -11.97 -2.99
CA ALA A 75 21.33 -11.47 -1.76
C ALA A 75 22.41 -12.43 -1.26
N PRO A 76 23.63 -11.94 -0.98
CA PRO A 76 24.63 -12.74 -0.28
C PRO A 76 24.06 -13.12 1.09
N ARG A 77 24.12 -14.42 1.41
CA ARG A 77 23.78 -14.93 2.74
C ARG A 77 24.68 -14.24 3.76
N PRO A 78 24.15 -13.82 4.91
CA PRO A 78 24.99 -13.27 5.98
C PRO A 78 26.02 -14.32 6.37
N GLN A 79 27.29 -13.91 6.44
CA GLN A 79 28.42 -14.81 6.74
C GLN A 79 28.42 -15.23 8.21
N SER A 80 27.78 -14.47 9.09
CA SER A 80 27.67 -14.76 10.52
C SER A 80 26.40 -14.19 11.14
N MET A 81 25.98 -14.73 12.29
CA MET A 81 24.84 -14.23 13.08
C MET A 81 25.05 -12.77 13.56
N PRO A 82 26.24 -12.36 14.06
CA PRO A 82 26.51 -10.96 14.38
C PRO A 82 26.32 -10.00 13.21
N ASP A 83 26.72 -10.39 12.00
CA ASP A 83 26.55 -9.54 10.81
C ASP A 83 25.07 -9.41 10.41
N ALA A 84 24.30 -10.49 10.56
CA ALA A 84 22.85 -10.46 10.37
C ALA A 84 22.18 -9.47 11.36
N MET A 85 22.57 -9.52 12.65
CA MET A 85 22.06 -8.61 13.68
C MET A 85 22.39 -7.15 13.38
N LYS A 86 23.63 -6.85 12.99
CA LYS A 86 24.04 -5.49 12.57
C LYS A 86 23.22 -4.99 11.38
N LYS A 87 22.98 -5.85 10.39
CA LYS A 87 22.17 -5.52 9.21
C LYS A 87 20.71 -5.23 9.58
N ILE A 88 20.12 -6.03 10.47
CA ILE A 88 18.76 -5.83 10.98
C ILE A 88 18.65 -4.48 11.70
N ALA A 89 19.58 -4.19 12.62
CA ALA A 89 19.58 -2.93 13.36
C ALA A 89 19.67 -1.72 12.42
N ARG A 90 20.55 -1.78 11.41
CA ARG A 90 20.67 -0.71 10.41
C ARG A 90 19.38 -0.53 9.60
N LEU A 91 18.77 -1.62 9.15
CA LEU A 91 17.51 -1.56 8.39
C LEU A 91 16.35 -1.04 9.24
N GLN A 92 16.30 -1.36 10.54
CA GLN A 92 15.32 -0.81 11.48
C GLN A 92 15.51 0.70 11.63
N GLN A 93 16.74 1.16 11.86
CA GLN A 93 17.06 2.59 11.95
C GLN A 93 16.69 3.35 10.66
N GLU A 94 17.02 2.79 9.49
CA GLU A 94 16.61 3.36 8.19
C GLU A 94 15.08 3.41 8.07
N ASN A 95 14.36 2.37 8.52
CA ASN A 95 12.90 2.35 8.48
C ASN A 95 12.28 3.43 9.37
N ASP A 96 12.80 3.59 10.58
CA ASP A 96 12.31 4.59 11.54
C ASP A 96 12.55 6.01 11.02
N ALA A 97 13.72 6.27 10.43
CA ALA A 97 14.02 7.54 9.77
C ALA A 97 13.06 7.83 8.61
N LEU A 98 12.81 6.84 7.74
CA LEU A 98 11.86 6.98 6.63
C LEU A 98 10.43 7.22 7.11
N ARG A 99 10.00 6.56 8.20
CA ARG A 99 8.68 6.77 8.80
C ARG A 99 8.52 8.19 9.33
N SER A 100 9.53 8.71 10.04
CA SER A 100 9.53 10.09 10.53
C SER A 100 9.46 11.09 9.38
N GLU A 101 10.20 10.86 8.30
CA GLU A 101 10.15 11.75 7.13
C GLU A 101 8.78 11.72 6.42
N LEU A 102 8.18 10.53 6.29
CA LEU A 102 6.82 10.39 5.77
C LEU A 102 5.78 11.11 6.63
N GLU A 103 5.93 11.09 7.95
CA GLU A 103 5.04 11.80 8.86
C GLU A 103 5.10 13.32 8.66
N LYS A 104 6.31 13.88 8.53
CA LYS A 104 6.50 15.31 8.20
C LYS A 104 5.89 15.66 6.85
N MET A 105 6.12 14.84 5.82
CA MET A 105 5.53 15.04 4.49
C MET A 105 4.00 15.01 4.54
N ALA A 106 3.42 14.09 5.33
CA ALA A 106 1.98 14.00 5.51
C ALA A 106 1.41 15.25 6.20
N GLU A 107 2.11 15.80 7.18
CA GLU A 107 1.73 17.05 7.84
C GLU A 107 1.71 18.23 6.85
N VAL A 108 2.77 18.37 6.04
CA VAL A 108 2.85 19.41 5.00
C VAL A 108 1.72 19.23 3.97
N ALA A 109 1.47 18.00 3.53
CA ALA A 109 0.38 17.71 2.61
C ALA A 109 -0.98 18.08 3.21
N GLN A 110 -1.21 17.82 4.50
CA GLN A 110 -2.44 18.19 5.20
C GLN A 110 -2.64 19.71 5.24
N ARG A 111 -1.58 20.48 5.50
CA ARG A 111 -1.63 21.95 5.44
C ARG A 111 -2.00 22.43 4.04
N PHE A 112 -1.39 21.87 2.99
CA PHE A 112 -1.74 22.23 1.61
C PHE A 112 -3.18 21.90 1.27
N ILE A 113 -3.69 20.73 1.66
CA ILE A 113 -5.09 20.34 1.43
C ILE A 113 -6.04 21.30 2.15
N TYR A 114 -5.74 21.67 3.41
CA TYR A 114 -6.53 22.63 4.16
C TYR A 114 -6.54 24.02 3.51
N HIS A 115 -5.37 24.55 3.14
CA HIS A 115 -5.29 25.86 2.50
C HIS A 115 -5.91 25.87 1.09
N ALA A 116 -5.83 24.75 0.37
CA ALA A 116 -6.47 24.61 -0.94
C ALA A 116 -8.00 24.57 -0.82
N SER A 117 -8.55 23.92 0.21
CA SER A 117 -10.01 23.84 0.40
C SER A 117 -10.61 25.20 0.73
N ILE A 118 -9.97 25.99 1.62
CA ILE A 118 -10.42 27.37 1.91
C ILE A 118 -10.28 28.30 0.70
N ALA A 119 -9.35 28.00 -0.23
CA ALA A 119 -9.19 28.70 -1.50
C ALA A 119 -10.14 28.20 -2.62
N GLY A 120 -11.06 27.27 -2.31
CA GLY A 120 -12.05 26.76 -3.26
C GLY A 120 -11.52 25.78 -4.30
N LEU A 121 -10.32 25.21 -4.09
CA LEU A 121 -9.77 24.20 -5.00
C LEU A 121 -10.43 22.84 -4.75
N SER A 122 -10.92 22.21 -5.82
CA SER A 122 -11.49 20.86 -5.74
C SER A 122 -10.39 19.79 -5.67
N GLN A 123 -10.69 18.65 -5.03
CA GLN A 123 -9.80 17.49 -5.00
C GLN A 123 -9.41 17.01 -6.39
N GLN A 124 -10.33 17.04 -7.36
CA GLN A 124 -10.04 16.70 -8.76
C GLN A 124 -8.96 17.60 -9.36
N LYS A 125 -9.00 18.91 -9.07
CA LYS A 125 -8.00 19.86 -9.55
C LYS A 125 -6.64 19.65 -8.87
N LEU A 126 -6.63 19.34 -7.58
CA LEU A 126 -5.40 19.03 -6.83
C LEU A 126 -4.74 17.72 -7.26
N MET A 127 -5.54 16.74 -7.70
CA MET A 127 -5.07 15.44 -8.15
C MET A 127 -4.87 15.35 -9.66
N ALA A 128 -5.04 16.46 -10.39
CA ALA A 128 -4.76 16.50 -11.81
C ALA A 128 -3.27 16.17 -12.05
N PRO A 129 -2.94 15.40 -13.10
CA PRO A 129 -1.56 15.10 -13.43
C PRO A 129 -0.78 16.39 -13.64
N LEU A 130 0.47 16.41 -13.19
CA LEU A 130 1.35 17.54 -13.45
C LEU A 130 1.46 17.76 -14.97
N PRO A 131 1.47 19.02 -15.44
CA PRO A 131 1.67 19.32 -16.85
C PRO A 131 2.94 18.63 -17.36
N LYS A 132 2.88 18.03 -18.54
CA LYS A 132 4.09 17.49 -19.18
C LYS A 132 5.02 18.66 -19.46
N VAL A 133 6.14 18.73 -18.73
CA VAL A 133 7.19 19.71 -19.01
C VAL A 133 7.70 19.43 -20.41
N ARG A 134 7.45 20.35 -21.36
CA ARG A 134 8.20 20.36 -22.61
C ARG A 134 9.61 20.80 -22.25
N ARG A 135 10.55 19.88 -22.35
CA ARG A 135 11.97 20.22 -22.43
C ARG A 135 12.27 20.29 -23.93
N ASP A 136 12.32 21.51 -24.42
CA ASP A 136 12.92 21.91 -25.70
C ASP A 136 14.44 21.72 -25.68
#